data_AF-W2Q928-F1
#
_entry.id   AF-W2Q928-F1
#
_cell.length_a   1.000
_cell.length_b   1.000
_cell.length_c   1.000
_cell.angle_alpha   90.00
_cell.angle_beta   90.00
_cell.angle_gamma   90.00
#
_symmetry.space_group_name_H-M   'P 1'
#
loop_
_entity.id
_entity.type
_entity.pdbx_description
1 polymer ?
#
loop_
_entity_poly.entity_id
_entity_poly.type
_entity_poly.pdbx_seq_one_letter_code
_entity_poly.pdbx_strand_id
1 'polypeptide(L)'
;MPSTARQTRREVKTVACCNGSNYRPLRRVFELSCCKYQICFRCLSKTCSKALKNSILATCWKCNKEIAPNQVELVLSRSEFALYMAWHRKEMCPSANCVSCAVKETKNELRVAPCGHNYCQPCLLRMCRLALGDRALVPLRCCKKELPDDYVREALDKDDDFAKYQQLVREKDWKVSDLQSDAEYSATVKAMGAKQCPGCGIGVQRDFGCVHMACPNGHQFCYTCLQPTNP
;
A
#
# COMPACT_ATOMS: atom_id res chain seq x y z
N MET A 1 -51.30 28.79 -47.54
CA MET A 1 -50.75 28.15 -46.32
C MET A 1 -51.52 26.87 -46.04
N PRO A 2 -50.97 25.68 -46.33
CA PRO A 2 -51.37 24.45 -45.65
C PRO A 2 -50.23 23.90 -44.80
N SER A 3 -50.58 23.52 -43.57
CA SER A 3 -49.71 23.03 -42.51
C SER A 3 -49.17 21.62 -42.80
N THR A 4 -47.85 21.47 -42.89
CA THR A 4 -47.16 20.17 -42.96
C THR A 4 -46.79 19.68 -41.56
N ALA A 5 -47.68 18.96 -40.89
CA ALA A 5 -47.34 18.20 -39.69
C ALA A 5 -46.91 16.77 -40.09
N ARG A 6 -45.63 16.61 -40.42
CA ARG A 6 -44.99 15.32 -40.71
C ARG A 6 -44.81 14.55 -39.39
N GLN A 7 -45.80 13.73 -39.02
CA GLN A 7 -45.67 12.79 -37.91
C GLN A 7 -44.54 11.79 -38.21
N THR A 8 -43.37 11.99 -37.59
CA THR A 8 -42.28 11.02 -37.60
C THR A 8 -42.68 9.83 -36.70
N ARG A 9 -43.12 8.76 -37.34
CA ARG A 9 -43.43 7.48 -36.71
C ARG A 9 -42.16 6.95 -36.03
N ARG A 10 -42.08 6.99 -34.69
CA ARG A 10 -40.98 6.37 -33.93
C ARG A 10 -40.97 4.87 -34.20
N GLU A 11 -39.97 4.39 -34.93
CA GLU A 11 -39.79 2.96 -35.21
C GLU A 11 -39.69 2.16 -33.91
N VAL A 12 -40.58 1.19 -33.78
CA VAL A 12 -40.59 0.23 -32.70
C VAL A 12 -39.56 -0.86 -33.01
N LYS A 13 -38.49 -0.96 -32.22
CA LYS A 13 -37.53 -2.06 -32.31
C LYS A 13 -38.03 -3.27 -31.50
N THR A 14 -38.16 -4.40 -32.16
CA THR A 14 -38.40 -5.71 -31.53
C THR A 14 -37.06 -6.38 -31.22
N VAL A 15 -36.90 -6.96 -30.02
CA VAL A 15 -35.64 -7.61 -29.59
C VAL A 15 -35.90 -8.98 -28.99
N ALA A 16 -35.05 -9.94 -29.34
CA ALA A 16 -35.19 -11.37 -29.03
C ALA A 16 -34.85 -11.75 -27.57
N CYS A 17 -34.70 -10.78 -26.65
CA CYS A 17 -34.25 -11.04 -25.28
C CYS A 17 -35.36 -11.55 -24.32
N CYS A 18 -36.58 -11.75 -24.80
CA CYS A 18 -37.72 -12.21 -24.01
C CYS A 18 -38.08 -13.65 -24.41
N ASN A 19 -37.94 -14.61 -23.49
CA ASN A 19 -38.46 -15.97 -23.70
C ASN A 19 -40.00 -15.94 -23.69
N GLY A 20 -40.62 -16.12 -24.86
CA GLY A 20 -42.03 -16.45 -24.99
C GLY A 20 -43.01 -15.27 -25.00
N SER A 21 -43.65 -15.09 -26.15
CA SER A 21 -45.05 -14.65 -26.30
C SER A 21 -45.41 -13.24 -25.82
N ASN A 22 -44.75 -12.22 -26.37
CA ASN A 22 -45.37 -10.93 -26.70
C ASN A 22 -44.31 -10.01 -27.32
N TYR A 23 -44.25 -9.95 -28.66
CA TYR A 23 -43.56 -8.89 -29.41
C TYR A 23 -44.29 -7.55 -29.17
N ARG A 24 -44.25 -7.06 -27.92
CA ARG A 24 -44.76 -5.73 -27.58
C ARG A 24 -43.74 -4.70 -28.03
N PRO A 25 -44.20 -3.56 -28.58
CA PRO A 25 -43.32 -2.45 -28.89
C PRO A 25 -42.56 -1.98 -27.64
N LEU A 26 -41.26 -2.22 -27.58
CA LEU A 26 -40.43 -1.85 -26.44
C LEU A 26 -39.95 -0.41 -26.59
N ARG A 27 -40.38 0.48 -25.68
CA ARG A 27 -40.03 1.92 -25.73
C ARG A 27 -38.56 2.22 -25.44
N ARG A 28 -37.81 1.30 -24.81
CA ARG A 28 -36.38 1.46 -24.49
C ARG A 28 -35.62 0.16 -24.70
N VAL A 29 -34.71 0.19 -25.66
CA VAL A 29 -33.79 -0.89 -26.04
C VAL A 29 -32.37 -0.34 -25.91
N PHE A 30 -31.46 -1.16 -25.39
CA PHE A 30 -30.05 -0.83 -25.20
C PHE A 30 -29.18 -1.76 -26.03
N GLU A 31 -28.11 -1.22 -26.60
CA GLU A 31 -27.06 -2.00 -27.24
C GLU A 31 -25.94 -2.23 -26.23
N LEU A 32 -25.66 -3.48 -25.87
CA LEU A 32 -24.62 -3.81 -24.90
C LEU A 32 -23.23 -3.59 -25.50
N SER A 33 -22.36 -2.89 -24.77
CA SER A 33 -20.99 -2.61 -25.22
C SER A 33 -20.16 -3.89 -25.39
N CYS A 34 -20.45 -4.93 -24.61
CA CYS A 34 -19.67 -6.15 -24.57
C CYS A 34 -19.82 -7.09 -25.78
N CYS A 35 -20.94 -7.02 -26.51
CA CYS A 35 -21.21 -7.90 -27.66
C CYS A 35 -22.18 -7.34 -28.70
N LYS A 36 -22.53 -6.05 -28.64
CA LYS A 36 -23.47 -5.38 -29.55
C LYS A 36 -24.88 -6.00 -29.55
N TYR A 37 -25.17 -6.85 -28.57
CA TYR A 37 -26.49 -7.46 -28.42
C TYR A 37 -27.51 -6.42 -27.95
N GLN A 38 -28.67 -6.41 -28.59
CA GLN A 38 -29.76 -5.53 -28.20
C GLN A 38 -30.63 -6.20 -27.12
N ILE A 39 -30.78 -5.52 -25.99
CA ILE A 39 -31.56 -5.98 -24.84
C ILE A 39 -32.61 -4.94 -24.46
N CYS A 40 -33.80 -5.39 -24.06
CA CYS A 40 -34.85 -4.47 -23.63
C CYS A 40 -34.61 -3.98 -22.19
N PHE A 41 -35.13 -2.80 -21.85
CA PHE A 41 -35.04 -2.23 -20.49
C PHE A 41 -35.45 -3.23 -19.42
N ARG A 42 -36.54 -3.98 -19.62
CA ARG A 42 -37.07 -4.91 -18.61
C ARG A 42 -36.12 -6.08 -18.36
N CYS A 43 -35.52 -6.64 -19.42
CA CYS A 43 -34.57 -7.74 -19.29
C CYS A 43 -33.25 -7.24 -18.67
N LEU A 44 -32.75 -6.09 -19.11
CA LEU A 44 -31.53 -5.50 -18.55
C LEU A 44 -31.72 -5.13 -17.07
N SER A 45 -32.82 -4.49 -16.71
CA SER A 45 -33.18 -4.16 -15.32
C SER A 45 -33.27 -5.42 -14.45
N LYS A 46 -33.97 -6.48 -14.92
CA LYS A 46 -34.01 -7.76 -14.18
C LYS A 46 -32.62 -8.37 -13.97
N THR A 47 -31.77 -8.36 -14.99
CA THR A 47 -30.39 -8.87 -14.89
C THR A 47 -29.59 -8.07 -13.85
N CYS A 48 -29.62 -6.74 -13.92
CA CYS A 48 -28.92 -5.87 -12.99
C CYS A 48 -29.46 -5.96 -11.56
N SER A 49 -30.78 -6.02 -11.35
CA SER A 49 -31.38 -6.20 -10.02
C SER A 49 -31.05 -7.57 -9.42
N LYS A 50 -30.98 -8.63 -10.25
CA LYS A 50 -30.53 -9.96 -9.79
C LYS A 50 -29.05 -9.95 -9.42
N ALA A 51 -28.22 -9.27 -10.22
CA ALA A 51 -26.80 -9.11 -9.96
C ALA A 51 -26.54 -8.40 -8.62
N LEU A 52 -27.25 -7.29 -8.37
CA LEU A 52 -27.21 -6.56 -7.11
C LEU A 52 -27.63 -7.43 -5.91
N LYS A 53 -28.77 -8.12 -6.00
CA LYS A 53 -29.30 -8.95 -4.89
C LYS A 53 -28.37 -10.10 -4.49
N ASN A 54 -27.65 -10.65 -5.45
CA ASN A 54 -26.78 -11.80 -5.24
C ASN A 54 -25.30 -11.42 -5.09
N SER A 55 -24.96 -10.12 -5.14
CA SER A 55 -23.56 -9.67 -5.11
C SER A 55 -22.69 -10.38 -6.16
N ILE A 56 -23.18 -10.40 -7.41
CA ILE A 56 -22.47 -10.95 -8.56
C ILE A 56 -22.39 -9.93 -9.69
N LEU A 57 -21.48 -10.16 -10.65
CA LEU A 57 -21.34 -9.29 -11.82
C LEU A 57 -22.59 -9.36 -12.70
N ALA A 58 -23.07 -8.21 -13.15
CA ALA A 58 -24.10 -8.16 -14.18
C ALA A 58 -23.50 -8.64 -15.51
N THR A 59 -23.87 -9.83 -15.96
CA THR A 59 -23.34 -10.44 -17.19
C THR A 59 -24.38 -10.49 -18.30
N CYS A 60 -23.92 -10.37 -19.54
CA CYS A 60 -24.76 -10.52 -20.71
C CYS A 60 -25.09 -12.00 -20.94
N TRP A 61 -26.37 -12.35 -21.02
CA TRP A 61 -26.81 -13.73 -21.26
C TRP A 61 -26.30 -14.33 -22.60
N LYS A 62 -25.99 -13.49 -23.59
CA LYS A 62 -25.51 -13.96 -24.91
C LYS A 62 -24.01 -14.28 -24.94
N CYS A 63 -23.18 -13.50 -24.26
CA CYS A 63 -21.71 -13.62 -24.35
C CYS A 63 -21.02 -13.87 -23.01
N ASN A 64 -21.77 -13.93 -21.91
CA ASN A 64 -21.29 -14.07 -20.53
C ASN A 64 -20.27 -13.01 -20.07
N LYS A 65 -20.03 -11.97 -20.86
CA LYS A 65 -19.17 -10.84 -20.49
C LYS A 65 -19.90 -9.88 -19.57
N GLU A 66 -19.14 -9.20 -18.72
CA GLU A 66 -19.63 -8.12 -17.86
C GLU A 66 -20.32 -7.01 -18.68
N ILE A 67 -21.45 -6.56 -18.18
CA ILE A 67 -22.16 -5.38 -18.67
C ILE A 67 -21.52 -4.17 -18.02
N ALA A 68 -21.11 -3.19 -18.83
CA ALA A 68 -20.37 -2.04 -18.35
C ALA A 68 -21.17 -1.26 -17.27
N PRO A 69 -20.52 -0.75 -16.21
CA PRO A 69 -21.19 -0.08 -15.09
C PRO A 69 -22.09 1.10 -15.51
N ASN A 70 -21.69 1.86 -16.52
CA ASN A 70 -22.50 2.94 -17.09
C ASN A 70 -23.82 2.45 -17.72
N GLN A 71 -23.88 1.21 -18.20
CA GLN A 71 -25.12 0.61 -18.72
C GLN A 71 -26.01 0.08 -17.59
N VAL A 72 -25.40 -0.31 -16.45
CA VAL A 72 -26.12 -0.70 -15.23
C VAL A 72 -26.81 0.52 -14.59
N GLU A 73 -26.14 1.68 -14.60
CA GLU A 73 -26.69 2.96 -14.10
C GLU A 73 -28.00 3.36 -14.81
N LEU A 74 -28.14 3.03 -16.10
CA LEU A 74 -29.32 3.39 -16.89
C LEU A 74 -30.60 2.64 -16.48
N VAL A 75 -30.47 1.55 -15.72
CA VAL A 75 -31.60 0.65 -15.40
C VAL A 75 -31.86 0.44 -13.90
N LEU A 76 -30.88 0.74 -13.05
CA LEU A 76 -31.05 0.71 -11.59
C LEU A 76 -31.43 2.10 -11.07
N SER A 77 -32.11 2.15 -9.92
CA SER A 77 -32.27 3.41 -9.19
C SER A 77 -30.92 3.92 -8.66
N ARG A 78 -30.83 5.21 -8.32
CA ARG A 78 -29.60 5.83 -7.79
C ARG A 78 -29.04 5.10 -6.55
N SER A 79 -29.91 4.69 -5.63
CA SER A 79 -29.52 3.96 -4.42
C SER A 79 -29.05 2.54 -4.74
N GLU A 80 -29.77 1.82 -5.60
CA GLU A 80 -29.38 0.47 -6.05
C GLU A 80 -28.05 0.50 -6.81
N PHE A 81 -27.85 1.48 -7.68
CA PHE A 81 -26.61 1.64 -8.41
C PHE A 81 -25.43 1.98 -7.49
N ALA A 82 -25.64 2.83 -6.48
CA ALA A 82 -24.62 3.13 -5.49
C ALA A 82 -24.18 1.87 -4.70
N LEU A 83 -25.14 1.04 -4.29
CA LEU A 83 -24.86 -0.25 -3.63
C LEU A 83 -24.12 -1.21 -4.57
N TYR A 84 -24.56 -1.32 -5.83
CA TYR A 84 -23.89 -2.14 -6.84
C TYR A 84 -22.43 -1.69 -7.04
N MET A 85 -22.19 -0.38 -7.18
CA MET A 85 -20.85 0.17 -7.37
C MET A 85 -19.96 0.03 -6.14
N ALA A 86 -20.51 0.10 -4.93
CA ALA A 86 -19.75 -0.15 -3.70
C ALA A 86 -19.23 -1.60 -3.65
N TRP A 87 -20.10 -2.57 -3.96
CA TRP A 87 -19.71 -3.98 -4.08
C TRP A 87 -18.74 -4.21 -5.23
N HIS A 88 -19.03 -3.68 -6.42
CA HIS A 88 -18.22 -3.87 -7.62
C HIS A 88 -16.79 -3.36 -7.44
N ARG A 89 -16.63 -2.16 -6.85
CA ARG A 89 -15.30 -1.62 -6.51
C ARG A 89 -14.54 -2.51 -5.53
N LYS A 90 -15.23 -3.14 -4.58
CA LYS A 90 -14.60 -4.05 -3.61
C LYS A 90 -14.07 -5.31 -4.30
N GLU A 91 -14.85 -5.92 -5.18
CA GLU A 91 -14.45 -7.11 -5.95
C GLU A 91 -13.32 -6.83 -6.96
N MET A 92 -13.37 -5.66 -7.61
CA MET A 92 -12.35 -5.29 -8.60
C MET A 92 -11.07 -4.71 -7.96
N CYS A 93 -11.05 -4.51 -6.63
CA CYS A 93 -9.85 -4.07 -5.94
C CYS A 93 -8.81 -5.20 -5.98
N PRO A 94 -7.61 -4.99 -6.55
CA PRO A 94 -6.59 -6.02 -6.50
C PRO A 94 -6.25 -6.28 -5.04
N SER A 95 -6.24 -7.55 -4.64
CA SER A 95 -5.80 -7.95 -3.30
C SER A 95 -4.29 -8.16 -3.30
N ALA A 96 -3.65 -7.90 -2.17
CA ALA A 96 -2.24 -8.20 -1.95
C ALA A 96 -2.05 -8.79 -0.56
N ASN A 97 -0.90 -9.42 -0.33
CA ASN A 97 -0.59 -10.04 0.95
C ASN A 97 0.36 -9.14 1.75
N CYS A 98 0.08 -9.02 3.05
CA CYS A 98 1.01 -8.40 3.99
C CYS A 98 2.28 -9.28 4.12
N VAL A 99 3.45 -8.68 4.00
CA VAL A 99 4.74 -9.41 4.11
C VAL A 99 5.01 -9.95 5.51
N SER A 100 4.42 -9.34 6.55
CA SER A 100 4.64 -9.73 7.94
C SER A 100 3.72 -10.86 8.42
N CYS A 101 2.44 -10.84 8.05
CA CYS A 101 1.46 -11.82 8.54
C CYS A 101 0.83 -12.69 7.45
N ALA A 102 1.18 -12.47 6.17
CA ALA A 102 0.61 -13.16 5.01
C ALA A 102 -0.93 -13.02 4.85
N VAL A 103 -1.58 -12.15 5.62
CA VAL A 103 -3.01 -11.87 5.47
C VAL A 103 -3.25 -11.13 4.15
N LYS A 104 -4.26 -11.60 3.42
CA LYS A 104 -4.70 -11.06 2.14
C LYS A 104 -5.74 -9.97 2.40
N GLU A 105 -5.39 -8.74 2.07
CA GLU A 105 -6.25 -7.56 2.23
C GLU A 105 -6.45 -6.87 0.88
N THR A 106 -7.40 -5.93 0.82
CA THR A 106 -7.51 -5.07 -0.37
C THR A 106 -6.27 -4.19 -0.47
N LYS A 107 -5.73 -3.96 -1.69
CA LYS A 107 -4.52 -3.12 -1.84
C LYS A 107 -4.67 -1.72 -1.25
N ASN A 108 -5.88 -1.18 -1.22
CA ASN A 108 -6.16 0.13 -0.65
C ASN A 108 -5.96 0.19 0.88
N GLU A 109 -6.03 -0.96 1.55
CA GLU A 109 -5.85 -1.08 3.01
C GLU A 109 -4.39 -1.40 3.39
N LEU A 110 -3.54 -1.67 2.40
CA LEU A 110 -2.14 -2.03 2.60
C LEU A 110 -1.21 -0.84 2.30
N ARG A 111 -0.17 -0.70 3.11
CA ARG A 111 0.88 0.31 2.90
C ARG A 111 2.06 -0.28 2.18
N VAL A 112 2.51 0.42 1.14
CA VAL A 112 3.55 -0.06 0.24
C VAL A 112 4.88 0.56 0.66
N ALA A 113 5.79 -0.28 1.16
CA ALA A 113 7.14 0.14 1.46
C ALA A 113 7.90 0.61 0.20
N PRO A 114 8.94 1.44 0.31
CA PRO A 114 9.76 1.88 -0.84
C PRO A 114 10.49 0.74 -1.59
N CYS A 115 10.48 -0.47 -1.05
CA CYS A 115 10.95 -1.69 -1.71
C CYS A 115 9.85 -2.46 -2.46
N GLY A 116 8.58 -2.05 -2.35
CA GLY A 116 7.42 -2.68 -2.98
C GLY A 116 6.67 -3.69 -2.10
N HIS A 117 7.16 -3.98 -0.89
CA HIS A 117 6.44 -4.87 0.04
C HIS A 117 5.23 -4.20 0.68
N ASN A 118 4.19 -4.99 0.93
CA ASN A 118 2.93 -4.51 1.48
C ASN A 118 2.83 -4.83 2.97
N TYR A 119 2.28 -3.92 3.77
CA TYR A 119 2.01 -4.12 5.18
C TYR A 119 0.57 -3.75 5.54
N CYS A 120 -0.09 -4.59 6.33
CA CYS A 120 -1.36 -4.21 6.96
C CYS A 120 -1.12 -3.31 8.18
N GLN A 121 -2.11 -2.47 8.49
CA GLN A 121 -2.05 -1.54 9.62
C GLN A 121 -1.76 -2.22 10.97
N PRO A 122 -2.34 -3.40 11.30
CA PRO A 122 -2.00 -4.11 12.55
C PRO A 122 -0.53 -4.54 12.63
N CYS A 123 0.07 -4.97 11.52
CA CYS A 123 1.47 -5.34 11.47
C CYS A 123 2.38 -4.12 11.62
N LEU A 124 2.05 -3.00 10.95
CA LEU A 124 2.78 -1.74 11.14
C LEU A 124 2.75 -1.30 12.60
N LEU A 125 1.58 -1.30 13.24
CA LEU A 125 1.45 -0.94 14.65
C LEU A 125 2.30 -1.84 15.56
N ARG A 126 2.31 -3.15 15.31
CA ARG A 126 3.19 -4.08 16.06
C ARG A 126 4.66 -3.74 15.86
N MET A 127 5.09 -3.45 14.63
CA MET A 127 6.48 -3.02 14.37
C MET A 127 6.82 -1.73 15.11
N CYS A 128 5.92 -0.73 15.09
CA CYS A 128 6.11 0.53 15.80
C CYS A 128 6.27 0.32 17.31
N ARG A 129 5.43 -0.51 17.93
CA ARG A 129 5.52 -0.83 19.37
C ARG A 129 6.83 -1.50 19.75
N LEU A 130 7.34 -2.40 18.90
CA LEU A 130 8.66 -3.01 19.10
C LEU A 130 9.77 -1.96 19.01
N ALA A 131 9.70 -1.07 18.02
CA ALA A 131 10.68 0.00 17.84
C ALA A 131 10.68 1.03 18.99
N LEU A 132 9.54 1.28 19.62
CA LEU A 132 9.44 2.13 20.82
C LEU A 132 10.09 1.50 22.07
N GLY A 133 10.30 0.19 22.08
CA GLY A 133 10.96 -0.55 23.14
C GLY A 133 12.45 -0.84 22.88
N ASP A 134 12.85 -0.92 21.61
CA ASP A 134 14.22 -1.18 21.20
C ASP A 134 14.72 -0.14 20.18
N ARG A 135 15.65 0.70 20.63
CA ARG A 135 16.27 1.76 19.82
C ARG A 135 16.96 1.22 18.56
N ALA A 136 17.44 -0.04 18.56
CA ALA A 136 18.11 -0.62 17.40
C ALA A 136 17.17 -0.84 16.19
N LEU A 137 15.86 -0.85 16.44
CA LEU A 137 14.82 -1.03 15.42
C LEU A 137 14.33 0.30 14.82
N VAL A 138 14.83 1.43 15.30
CA VAL A 138 14.53 2.77 14.79
C VAL A 138 15.65 3.22 13.83
N PRO A 139 15.35 3.89 12.70
CA PRO A 139 14.03 4.02 12.08
C PRO A 139 13.52 2.66 11.57
N LEU A 140 12.19 2.52 11.45
CA LEU A 140 11.59 1.33 10.86
C LEU A 140 12.07 1.14 9.42
N ARG A 141 12.52 -0.07 9.10
CA ARG A 141 13.07 -0.40 7.78
C ARG A 141 12.40 -1.64 7.18
N CYS A 142 12.24 -1.62 5.86
CA CYS A 142 11.94 -2.81 5.07
C CYS A 142 13.03 -2.97 3.99
N CYS A 143 13.67 -4.14 3.92
CA CYS A 143 14.75 -4.40 2.96
C CYS A 143 15.86 -3.32 2.99
N LYS A 144 16.23 -2.85 4.18
CA LYS A 144 17.21 -1.77 4.43
C LYS A 144 16.78 -0.37 3.95
N LYS A 145 15.57 -0.20 3.44
CA LYS A 145 14.99 1.12 3.13
C LYS A 145 14.11 1.57 4.29
N GLU A 146 14.23 2.83 4.68
CA GLU A 146 13.37 3.44 5.71
C GLU A 146 11.92 3.46 5.26
N LEU A 147 11.00 3.16 6.17
CA LEU A 147 9.57 3.29 5.93
C LEU A 147 9.16 4.76 6.10
N PRO A 148 8.22 5.25 5.27
CA PRO A 148 7.69 6.60 5.41
C PRO A 148 7.07 6.89 6.78
N ASP A 149 7.38 8.06 7.36
CA ASP A 149 6.90 8.49 8.68
C ASP A 149 5.37 8.63 8.78
N ASP A 150 4.70 8.91 7.66
CA ASP A 150 3.25 8.95 7.60
C ASP A 150 2.63 7.60 7.96
N TYR A 151 3.27 6.49 7.59
CA TYR A 151 2.78 5.14 7.93
C TYR A 151 2.91 4.87 9.42
N VAL A 152 3.96 5.41 10.05
CA VAL A 152 4.20 5.28 11.50
C VAL A 152 3.16 6.11 12.27
N ARG A 153 2.93 7.35 11.82
CA ARG A 153 1.93 8.25 12.40
C ARG A 153 0.51 7.66 12.33
N GLU A 154 0.12 7.10 11.20
CA GLU A 154 -1.20 6.47 11.05
C GLU A 154 -1.33 5.15 11.81
N ALA A 155 -0.22 4.45 12.07
CA ALA A 155 -0.23 3.20 12.81
C ALA A 155 -0.29 3.42 14.32
N LEU A 156 0.27 4.52 14.83
CA LEU A 156 0.27 4.86 16.25
C LEU A 156 -0.95 5.71 16.61
N ASP A 157 -1.88 5.16 17.38
CA ASP A 157 -3.11 5.85 17.79
C ASP A 157 -2.87 7.04 18.75
N LYS A 158 -1.71 7.08 19.43
CA LYS A 158 -1.37 8.08 20.45
C LYS A 158 -0.29 9.02 19.94
N ASP A 159 -0.57 10.33 20.00
CA ASP A 159 0.38 11.37 19.59
C ASP A 159 1.69 11.33 20.41
N ASP A 160 1.62 10.99 21.69
CA ASP A 160 2.81 10.84 22.56
C ASP A 160 3.75 9.73 22.06
N ASP A 161 3.21 8.61 21.57
CA ASP A 161 4.00 7.50 21.05
C ASP A 161 4.70 7.91 19.74
N PHE A 162 4.02 8.68 18.88
CA PHE A 162 4.62 9.21 17.66
C PHE A 162 5.69 10.25 17.95
N ALA A 163 5.46 11.16 18.91
CA ALA A 163 6.46 12.13 19.34
C ALA A 163 7.72 11.42 19.89
N LYS A 164 7.53 10.37 20.71
CA LYS A 164 8.63 9.53 21.19
C LYS A 164 9.37 8.84 20.04
N TYR A 165 8.66 8.27 19.06
CA TYR A 165 9.29 7.68 17.89
C TYR A 165 10.14 8.71 17.12
N GLN A 166 9.60 9.90 16.87
CA GLN A 166 10.34 10.98 16.20
C GLN A 166 11.56 11.43 16.99
N GLN A 167 11.48 11.46 18.32
CA GLN A 167 12.63 11.72 19.16
C GLN A 167 13.70 10.63 18.98
N LEU A 168 13.31 9.34 19.02
CA LEU A 168 14.23 8.22 18.79
C LEU A 168 14.89 8.25 17.40
N VAL A 169 14.19 8.72 16.37
CA VAL A 169 14.76 8.89 15.02
C VAL A 169 15.79 10.04 14.99
N ARG A 170 15.57 11.10 15.77
CA ARG A 170 16.49 12.25 15.86
C ARG A 170 17.68 11.98 16.77
N GLU A 171 17.48 11.17 17.82
CA GLU A 171 18.54 10.71 18.70
C GLU A 171 19.55 9.93 17.85
N LYS A 172 20.73 10.54 17.65
CA LYS A 172 21.81 9.91 16.88
C LYS A 172 22.17 8.57 17.50
N ASP A 173 22.49 7.62 16.62
CA ASP A 173 22.97 6.30 16.98
C ASP A 173 24.09 6.44 18.05
N TRP A 174 23.90 5.86 19.23
CA TRP A 174 24.84 5.97 20.35
C TRP A 174 26.24 5.44 20.01
N LYS A 175 26.36 4.70 18.90
CA LYS A 175 27.62 4.23 18.31
C LYS A 175 28.36 5.29 17.49
N VAL A 176 27.79 6.47 17.26
CA VAL A 176 28.50 7.59 16.64
C VAL A 176 28.91 8.54 17.75
N SER A 177 30.00 8.21 18.43
CA SER A 177 30.64 9.16 19.33
C SER A 177 31.20 10.31 18.50
N ASP A 178 30.74 11.52 18.78
CA ASP A 178 31.28 12.80 18.32
C ASP A 178 32.41 13.31 19.23
N LEU A 179 32.98 12.41 20.04
CA LEU A 179 34.10 12.71 20.93
C LEU A 179 35.25 13.31 20.11
N GLN A 180 35.44 14.61 20.27
CA GLN A 180 36.68 15.25 19.86
C GLN A 180 37.74 14.86 20.88
N SER A 181 38.71 14.06 20.45
CA SER A 181 39.85 13.72 21.28
C SER A 181 40.65 14.99 21.62
N ASP A 182 40.43 15.54 22.80
CA ASP A 182 41.29 16.58 23.34
C ASP A 182 42.64 16.02 23.82
N ALA A 183 43.53 16.93 24.25
CA ALA A 183 44.87 16.57 24.69
C ALA A 183 44.86 15.71 25.96
N GLU A 184 43.93 15.97 26.88
CA GLU A 184 43.79 15.26 28.16
C GLU A 184 43.34 13.82 27.94
N TYR A 185 42.35 13.61 27.07
CA TYR A 185 41.90 12.27 26.69
C TYR A 185 42.99 11.48 25.99
N SER A 186 43.71 12.09 25.02
CA SER A 186 44.82 11.43 24.33
C SER A 186 45.93 11.01 25.31
N ALA A 187 46.25 11.85 26.30
CA ALA A 187 47.21 11.50 27.34
C ALA A 187 46.74 10.32 28.19
N THR A 188 45.46 10.28 28.57
CA THR A 188 44.87 9.19 29.35
C THR A 188 44.90 7.87 28.57
N VAL A 189 44.50 7.88 27.30
CA VAL A 189 44.54 6.70 26.43
C VAL A 189 45.96 6.15 26.32
N LYS A 190 46.94 7.03 26.11
CA LYS A 190 48.36 6.63 26.06
C LYS A 190 48.86 6.07 27.38
N ALA A 191 48.48 6.66 28.51
CA ALA A 191 48.86 6.17 29.84
C ALA A 191 48.32 4.77 30.14
N MET A 192 47.16 4.42 29.59
CA MET A 192 46.57 3.08 29.67
C MET A 192 47.17 2.06 28.67
N GLY A 193 48.12 2.47 27.82
CA GLY A 193 48.68 1.62 26.76
C GLY A 193 47.71 1.34 25.60
N ALA A 194 46.60 2.07 25.54
CA ALA A 194 45.64 2.02 24.47
C ALA A 194 46.07 2.91 23.30
N LYS A 195 45.47 2.70 22.12
CA LYS A 195 45.69 3.53 20.92
C LYS A 195 44.37 4.10 20.42
N GLN A 196 44.42 5.29 19.84
CA GLN A 196 43.22 5.97 19.35
C GLN A 196 42.86 5.49 17.95
N CYS A 197 41.57 5.25 17.73
CA CYS A 197 41.03 4.92 16.42
C CYS A 197 41.23 6.09 15.44
N PRO A 198 41.81 5.87 14.24
CA PRO A 198 42.08 6.94 13.27
C PRO A 198 40.80 7.60 12.71
N GLY A 199 39.65 6.92 12.77
CA GLY A 199 38.38 7.45 12.26
C GLY A 199 37.58 8.28 13.27
N CYS A 200 37.65 7.96 14.57
CA CYS A 200 36.78 8.59 15.58
C CYS A 200 37.46 8.97 16.90
N GLY A 201 38.76 8.74 17.05
CA GLY A 201 39.52 9.18 18.24
C GLY A 201 39.30 8.37 19.51
N ILE A 202 38.30 7.48 19.59
CA ILE A 202 38.09 6.60 20.76
C ILE A 202 39.34 5.76 21.04
N GLY A 203 39.70 5.67 22.32
CA GLY A 203 40.76 4.78 22.82
C GLY A 203 40.34 3.31 22.73
N VAL A 204 41.17 2.52 22.05
CA VAL A 204 41.00 1.08 21.90
C VAL A 204 42.19 0.41 22.57
N GLN A 205 41.92 -0.55 23.45
CA GLN A 205 42.95 -1.39 24.08
C GLN A 205 42.94 -2.77 23.43
N ARG A 206 44.13 -3.34 23.23
CA ARG A 206 44.29 -4.69 22.72
C ARG A 206 44.89 -5.59 23.80
N ASP A 207 44.10 -6.53 24.31
CA ASP A 207 44.58 -7.49 25.30
C ASP A 207 45.43 -8.58 24.64
N PHE A 208 44.89 -9.29 23.64
CA PHE A 208 45.59 -10.37 22.92
C PHE A 208 45.06 -10.52 21.47
N GLY A 209 45.80 -11.20 20.60
CA GLY A 209 45.32 -11.62 19.28
C GLY A 209 45.66 -10.70 18.10
N CYS A 210 44.76 -10.67 17.11
CA CYS A 210 44.99 -10.05 15.80
C CYS A 210 45.25 -8.54 15.88
N VAL A 211 46.09 -8.02 14.99
CA VAL A 211 46.32 -6.57 14.85
C VAL A 211 45.17 -5.86 14.13
N HIS A 212 44.31 -6.57 13.41
CA HIS A 212 43.14 -5.99 12.77
C HIS A 212 42.00 -5.84 13.79
N MET A 213 41.64 -4.61 14.13
CA MET A 213 40.68 -4.30 15.18
C MET A 213 39.51 -3.48 14.64
N ALA A 214 38.35 -3.59 15.30
CA ALA A 214 37.19 -2.74 15.08
C ALA A 214 36.91 -1.92 16.33
N CYS A 215 36.73 -0.61 16.20
CA CYS A 215 36.34 0.22 17.33
C CYS A 215 34.84 0.05 17.66
N PRO A 216 34.36 0.51 18.83
CA PRO A 216 32.93 0.50 19.19
C PRO A 216 32.02 1.20 18.18
N ASN A 217 32.55 2.19 17.44
CA ASN A 217 31.84 2.91 16.39
C ASN A 217 31.89 2.21 15.02
N GLY A 218 32.51 1.02 14.93
CA GLY A 218 32.53 0.18 13.72
C GLY A 218 33.68 0.42 12.75
N HIS A 219 34.58 1.38 12.99
CA HIS A 219 35.75 1.60 12.14
C HIS A 219 36.75 0.44 12.27
N GLN A 220 37.21 -0.09 11.15
CA GLN A 220 38.22 -1.14 11.10
C GLN A 220 39.61 -0.52 10.83
N PHE A 221 40.61 -0.94 11.61
CA PHE A 221 41.98 -0.44 11.47
C PHE A 221 43.01 -1.43 12.02
N CYS A 222 44.26 -1.28 11.59
CA CYS A 222 45.38 -2.03 12.16
C CYS A 222 45.90 -1.35 13.45
N TYR A 223 45.89 -2.07 14.58
CA TYR A 223 46.37 -1.59 15.87
C TYR A 223 47.86 -1.22 15.86
N THR A 224 48.67 -1.84 15.01
CA THR A 224 50.11 -1.55 14.97
C THR A 224 50.40 -0.24 14.26
N CYS A 225 49.91 -0.08 13.02
CA CYS A 225 50.20 1.07 12.16
C CYS A 225 49.13 2.16 12.14
N LEU A 226 47.98 1.94 12.80
CA LEU A 226 46.85 2.86 12.89
C LEU A 226 46.27 3.29 11.53
N GLN A 227 46.45 2.46 10.50
CA GLN A 227 45.85 2.68 9.19
C GLN A 227 44.46 2.05 9.12
N PRO A 228 43.47 2.74 8.51
CA PRO A 228 42.17 2.16 8.26
C PRO A 228 42.32 0.96 7.31
N THR A 229 41.65 -0.13 7.65
CA THR A 229 41.58 -1.32 6.82
C THR A 229 40.26 -1.27 6.09
N ASN A 230 40.31 -0.90 4.81
CA ASN A 230 39.14 -1.08 3.95
C ASN A 230 38.86 -2.58 3.80
N PRO A 231 37.58 -3.01 3.81
CA PRO A 231 37.23 -4.34 3.35
C PRO A 231 37.57 -4.54 1.87
#